data_AF-A0A3M1LMF5-F1
#
_entry.id   AF-A0A3M1LMF5-F1
#
_cell.length_a   1.000
_cell.length_b   1.000
_cell.length_c   1.000
_cell.angle_alpha   90.00
_cell.angle_beta   90.00
_cell.angle_gamma   90.00
#
_symmetry.space_group_name_H-M   'P 1'
#
loop_
_entity.id
_entity.type
_entity.pdbx_description
1 polymer ?
#
loop_
_entity_poly.entity_id
_entity_poly.type
_entity_poly.pdbx_seq_one_letter_code
_entity_poly.pdbx_strand_id
1 'polypeptide(L)'
;MVVGRERISKRVQRIAALLKACTPEELAQLVDLVPQLREAQRLAEMEEEAIEHFRQVLTHKRDGSPLVLDEPFLGGLTYREYLALSPEEEDALWERLFAEAEEALKGSEEWGEADVRPDARLPARQRSTPKCEPASNRALAP
;
A
#
# COMPACT_ATOMS: atom_id res chain seq x y z
N MET A 1 10.09 -10.15 -16.31
CA MET A 1 9.27 -11.38 -16.19
C MET A 1 7.92 -10.97 -15.67
N VAL A 2 6.91 -10.89 -16.54
CA VAL A 2 5.58 -10.39 -16.23
C VAL A 2 4.87 -11.38 -15.30
N VAL A 3 4.47 -10.93 -14.11
CA VAL A 3 3.63 -11.69 -13.19
C VAL A 3 2.26 -11.81 -13.83
N GLY A 4 2.02 -12.95 -14.48
CA GLY A 4 0.77 -13.24 -15.15
C GLY A 4 -0.41 -13.09 -14.19
N ARG A 5 -1.51 -12.51 -14.67
CA ARG A 5 -2.83 -12.61 -14.02
C ARG A 5 -3.14 -14.10 -13.85
N GLU A 6 -2.80 -14.66 -12.70
CA GLU A 6 -3.11 -16.05 -12.37
C GLU A 6 -4.61 -16.21 -12.49
N ARG A 7 -5.05 -16.97 -13.51
CA ARG A 7 -6.45 -17.31 -13.70
C ARG A 7 -6.89 -18.04 -12.43
N ILE A 8 -7.66 -17.35 -11.58
CA ILE A 8 -8.19 -17.88 -10.33
C ILE A 8 -8.74 -19.28 -10.59
N SER A 9 -8.18 -20.28 -9.92
CA SER A 9 -8.53 -21.69 -10.16
C SER A 9 -10.04 -21.90 -10.06
N LYS A 10 -10.61 -22.74 -10.95
CA LYS A 10 -12.05 -23.10 -10.92
C LYS A 10 -12.51 -23.58 -9.54
N ARG A 11 -11.61 -24.21 -8.77
CA ARG A 11 -11.87 -24.62 -7.39
C ARG A 11 -12.06 -23.42 -6.47
N VAL A 12 -11.18 -22.43 -6.57
CA VAL A 12 -11.27 -21.18 -5.79
C VAL A 12 -12.53 -20.40 -6.17
N GLN A 13 -12.88 -20.34 -7.45
CA GLN A 13 -14.14 -19.72 -7.90
C GLN A 13 -15.37 -20.39 -7.30
N ARG A 14 -15.39 -21.74 -7.25
CA ARG A 14 -16.47 -22.50 -6.61
C ARG A 14 -16.54 -22.24 -5.10
N ILE A 15 -15.40 -22.22 -4.42
CA ILE A 15 -15.35 -21.88 -2.98
C ILE A 15 -15.87 -20.47 -2.76
N ALA A 16 -15.44 -19.49 -3.56
CA ALA A 16 -15.93 -18.12 -3.48
C ALA A 16 -17.44 -18.01 -3.72
N ALA A 17 -17.99 -18.78 -4.66
CA ALA A 17 -19.44 -18.82 -4.89
C ALA A 17 -20.21 -19.39 -3.69
N LEU A 18 -19.66 -20.42 -3.02
CA LEU A 18 -20.24 -20.98 -1.80
C LEU A 18 -20.18 -19.98 -0.64
N LEU A 19 -19.03 -19.32 -0.44
CA LEU A 19 -18.87 -18.31 0.60
C LEU A 19 -19.81 -17.11 0.39
N LYS A 20 -20.06 -16.72 -0.87
CA LYS A 20 -21.04 -15.67 -1.22
C LYS A 20 -22.49 -16.04 -0.92
N ALA A 21 -22.80 -17.34 -0.87
CA ALA A 21 -24.14 -17.83 -0.56
C ALA A 21 -24.38 -18.00 0.95
N CYS A 22 -23.32 -17.99 1.76
CA CYS A 22 -23.41 -18.05 3.21
C CYS A 22 -23.92 -16.74 3.80
N THR A 23 -24.69 -16.86 4.87
CA THR A 23 -25.12 -15.74 5.70
C THR A 23 -23.95 -15.18 6.53
N PRO A 24 -24.04 -13.93 7.00
CA PRO A 24 -23.00 -13.35 7.87
C PRO A 24 -22.75 -14.17 9.14
N GLU A 25 -23.79 -14.81 9.69
CA GLU A 25 -23.70 -15.65 10.89
C GLU A 25 -22.94 -16.95 10.61
N GLU A 26 -23.18 -17.59 9.46
CA GLU A 26 -22.45 -18.80 9.04
C GLU A 26 -20.98 -18.49 8.71
N LEU A 27 -20.70 -17.32 8.14
CA LEU A 27 -19.33 -16.86 7.91
C LEU A 27 -18.59 -16.62 9.23
N ALA A 28 -19.26 -16.03 10.23
CA ALA A 28 -18.68 -15.85 11.56
C ALA A 28 -18.35 -17.20 12.23
N GLN A 29 -19.25 -18.18 12.13
CA GLN A 29 -19.00 -19.54 12.62
C GLN A 29 -17.83 -20.21 11.89
N LEU A 30 -17.68 -20.00 10.59
CA LEU A 30 -16.56 -20.54 9.82
C LEU A 30 -15.21 -19.95 10.27
N VAL A 31 -15.18 -18.65 10.57
CA VAL A 31 -13.99 -17.96 11.13
C VAL A 31 -13.68 -18.45 12.55
N ASP A 32 -14.69 -18.80 13.34
CA ASP A 32 -14.51 -19.42 14.65
C ASP A 32 -13.91 -20.82 14.55
N LEU A 33 -14.33 -21.62 13.56
CA LEU A 33 -13.87 -22.98 13.34
C LEU A 33 -12.47 -23.05 12.70
N VAL A 34 -12.09 -22.06 11.89
CA VAL A 34 -10.82 -22.03 11.16
C VAL A 34 -10.03 -20.78 11.57
N PRO A 35 -9.20 -20.85 12.62
CA PRO A 35 -8.51 -19.67 13.18
C PRO A 35 -7.56 -18.99 12.18
N GLN A 36 -7.05 -19.71 11.19
CA GLN A 36 -6.22 -19.16 10.11
C GLN A 36 -6.99 -18.11 9.27
N LEU A 37 -8.32 -18.19 9.21
CA LEU A 37 -9.13 -17.16 8.53
C LEU A 37 -9.08 -15.82 9.27
N ARG A 38 -8.86 -15.80 10.58
CA ARG A 38 -8.70 -14.55 11.34
C ARG A 38 -7.40 -13.83 10.98
N GLU A 39 -6.34 -14.59 10.70
CA GLU A 39 -5.06 -14.02 10.27
C GLU A 39 -5.17 -13.45 8.86
N ALA A 40 -5.83 -14.19 7.95
CA ALA A 40 -6.11 -13.71 6.60
C ALA A 40 -7.00 -12.45 6.60
N GLN A 41 -8.02 -12.41 7.48
CA GLN A 41 -8.87 -11.23 7.63
C GLN A 41 -8.07 -10.02 8.13
N ARG A 42 -7.21 -10.20 9.14
CA ARG A 42 -6.35 -9.13 9.62
C ARG A 42 -5.42 -8.59 8.52
N LEU A 43 -4.87 -9.47 7.70
CA LEU A 43 -4.01 -9.07 6.59
C LEU A 43 -4.79 -8.27 5.53
N ALA A 44 -6.01 -8.70 5.21
CA ALA A 44 -6.89 -7.99 4.28
C ALA A 44 -7.32 -6.62 4.82
N GLU A 45 -7.63 -6.52 6.12
CA GLU A 45 -7.94 -5.25 6.78
C GLU A 45 -6.73 -4.30 6.74
N MET A 46 -5.51 -4.80 6.98
CA MET A 46 -4.28 -4.01 6.85
C MET A 46 -4.04 -3.51 5.41
N GLU A 47 -4.34 -4.34 4.41
CA GLU A 47 -4.26 -3.95 2.99
C GLU A 47 -5.28 -2.85 2.66
N GLU A 48 -6.52 -3.00 3.12
CA GLU A 48 -7.57 -2.00 2.92
C GLU A 48 -7.23 -0.67 3.63
N GLU A 49 -6.70 -0.73 4.86
CA GLU A 49 -6.19 0.44 5.59
C GLU A 49 -5.04 1.11 4.83
N ALA A 50 -4.13 0.34 4.24
CA ALA A 50 -3.02 0.89 3.46
C ALA A 50 -3.53 1.59 2.19
N ILE A 51 -4.46 0.95 1.46
CA ILE A 51 -5.10 1.53 0.27
C ILE A 51 -5.81 2.84 0.65
N GLU A 52 -6.57 2.84 1.74
CA GLU A 52 -7.31 4.02 2.19
C GLU A 52 -6.37 5.14 2.65
N HIS A 53 -5.28 4.80 3.33
CA HIS A 53 -4.22 5.75 3.66
C HIS A 53 -3.62 6.37 2.38
N PHE A 54 -3.31 5.58 1.35
CA PHE A 54 -2.81 6.12 0.09
C PHE A 54 -3.83 7.01 -0.63
N ARG A 55 -5.12 6.64 -0.63
CA ARG A 55 -6.18 7.50 -1.16
C ARG A 55 -6.27 8.84 -0.43
N GLN A 56 -6.17 8.82 0.90
CA GLN A 56 -6.16 10.04 1.71
C GLN A 56 -4.94 10.91 1.42
N VAL A 57 -3.75 10.31 1.30
CA VAL A 57 -2.52 11.03 0.93
C VAL A 57 -2.64 11.66 -0.45
N LEU A 58 -3.16 10.92 -1.44
CA LEU A 58 -3.37 11.44 -2.79
C LEU A 58 -4.40 12.58 -2.82
N THR A 59 -5.48 12.44 -2.05
CA THR A 59 -6.51 13.48 -1.93
C THR A 59 -5.96 14.73 -1.26
N HIS A 60 -5.16 14.57 -0.21
CA HIS A 60 -4.53 15.69 0.49
C HIS A 60 -3.49 16.40 -0.36
N LYS A 61 -2.65 15.66 -1.10
CA LYS A 61 -1.66 16.24 -2.04
C LYS A 61 -2.29 16.98 -3.22
N ARG A 62 -3.54 16.66 -3.57
CA ARG A 62 -4.31 17.32 -4.64
C ARG A 62 -5.20 18.47 -4.13
N ASP A 63 -5.05 18.91 -2.88
CA ASP A 63 -5.92 19.91 -2.23
C ASP A 63 -7.42 19.56 -2.34
N GLY A 64 -7.76 18.26 -2.33
CA GLY A 64 -9.15 17.79 -2.49
C GLY A 64 -9.71 17.86 -3.91
N SER A 65 -8.90 18.20 -4.91
CA SER A 65 -9.33 18.27 -6.30
C SER A 65 -9.47 16.86 -6.92
N PRO A 66 -10.63 16.52 -7.52
CA PRO A 66 -10.84 15.24 -8.17
C PRO A 66 -9.85 15.02 -9.33
N LEU A 67 -9.63 13.76 -9.70
CA LEU A 67 -8.85 13.38 -10.88
C LEU A 67 -9.52 13.96 -12.14
N VAL A 68 -8.86 14.94 -12.76
CA VAL A 68 -9.30 15.51 -14.04
C VAL A 68 -8.72 14.63 -15.15
N LEU A 69 -9.60 14.05 -15.97
CA LEU A 69 -9.20 13.07 -16.99
C LEU A 69 -8.21 13.63 -18.03
N ASP A 70 -8.27 14.94 -18.29
CA ASP A 70 -7.40 15.64 -19.24
C ASP A 70 -6.12 16.21 -18.59
N GLU A 71 -5.86 15.90 -17.31
CA GLU A 71 -4.65 16.35 -16.62
C GLU A 71 -3.43 15.54 -17.11
N PRO A 72 -2.26 16.19 -17.29
CA PRO A 72 -1.01 15.49 -17.57
C PRO A 72 -0.70 14.43 -16.51
N PHE A 73 -0.28 13.27 -16.98
CA PHE A 73 -0.01 12.08 -16.20
C PHE A 73 1.31 11.43 -16.67
N LEU A 74 1.48 10.14 -16.40
CA LEU A 74 2.72 9.40 -16.64
C LEU A 74 3.11 9.36 -18.11
N GLY A 75 4.40 9.50 -18.37
CA GLY A 75 4.98 9.35 -19.71
C GLY A 75 4.48 10.38 -20.73
N GLY A 76 4.01 11.55 -20.29
CA GLY A 76 3.49 12.60 -21.16
C GLY A 76 2.06 12.37 -21.65
N LEU A 77 1.39 11.32 -21.18
CA LEU A 77 -0.02 11.05 -21.47
C LEU A 77 -0.92 11.74 -20.46
N THR A 78 -2.14 12.06 -20.86
CA THR A 78 -3.20 12.41 -19.91
C THR A 78 -3.75 11.17 -19.22
N TYR A 79 -4.45 11.35 -18.09
CA TYR A 79 -5.08 10.23 -17.38
C TYR A 79 -6.08 9.46 -18.26
N ARG A 80 -6.83 10.17 -19.13
CA ARG A 80 -7.73 9.56 -20.12
C ARG A 80 -6.98 8.70 -21.13
N GLU A 81 -5.87 9.20 -21.67
CA GLU A 81 -5.09 8.49 -22.68
C GLU A 81 -4.44 7.25 -22.09
N TYR A 82 -3.92 7.33 -20.86
CA TYR A 82 -3.40 6.16 -20.15
C TYR A 82 -4.47 5.06 -19.99
N LEU A 83 -5.70 5.42 -19.60
CA LEU A 83 -6.79 4.45 -19.44
C LEU A 83 -7.29 3.85 -20.76
N ALA A 84 -6.95 4.45 -21.89
CA ALA A 84 -7.31 3.96 -23.22
C ALA A 84 -6.28 2.99 -23.81
N LEU A 85 -5.11 2.83 -23.18
CA LEU A 85 -4.05 1.94 -23.65
C LEU A 85 -4.48 0.47 -23.63
N SER A 86 -4.02 -0.29 -24.62
CA SER A 86 -4.06 -1.74 -24.55
C SER A 86 -3.08 -2.25 -23.48
N PRO A 87 -3.27 -3.48 -22.95
CA PRO A 87 -2.32 -4.07 -22.01
C PRO A 87 -0.88 -4.08 -22.53
N GLU A 88 -0.70 -4.36 -23.83
CA GLU A 88 0.61 -4.38 -24.47
C GLU A 88 1.26 -2.99 -24.55
N GLU A 89 0.45 -1.95 -24.78
CA GLU A 89 0.90 -0.56 -24.80
C GLU A 89 1.23 -0.05 -23.40
N GLU A 90 0.46 -0.45 -22.39
CA GLU A 90 0.72 -0.17 -20.98
C GLU A 90 2.05 -0.82 -20.53
N ASP A 91 2.25 -2.10 -20.84
CA ASP A 91 3.49 -2.81 -20.51
C ASP A 91 4.70 -2.13 -21.18
N ALA A 92 4.59 -1.77 -22.47
CA ALA A 92 5.65 -1.07 -23.18
C ALA A 92 5.95 0.32 -22.62
N LEU A 93 4.93 1.05 -22.15
CA LEU A 93 5.09 2.33 -21.46
C LEU A 93 5.88 2.15 -20.17
N TRP A 94 5.51 1.17 -19.35
CA TRP A 94 6.19 0.90 -18.08
C TRP A 94 7.63 0.44 -18.27
N GLU A 95 7.89 -0.49 -19.18
CA GLU A 95 9.26 -0.95 -19.50
C GLU A 95 10.16 0.25 -19.89
N ARG A 96 9.64 1.19 -20.69
CA ARG A 96 10.38 2.40 -21.04
C ARG A 96 10.65 3.30 -19.83
N LEU A 97 9.62 3.54 -19.00
CA LEU A 97 9.75 4.40 -17.81
C LEU A 97 10.73 3.80 -16.79
N PHE A 98 10.70 2.49 -16.59
CA PHE A 98 11.63 1.81 -15.69
C PHE A 98 13.05 1.83 -16.24
N ALA A 99 13.26 1.59 -17.53
CA ALA A 99 14.58 1.70 -18.14
C ALA A 99 15.16 3.12 -18.02
N GLU A 100 14.35 4.16 -18.25
CA GLU A 100 14.76 5.56 -18.06
C GLU A 100 15.10 5.86 -16.59
N ALA A 101 14.29 5.38 -15.65
CA ALA A 101 14.52 5.54 -14.23
C ALA A 101 15.79 4.81 -13.77
N GLU A 102 16.06 3.60 -14.26
CA GLU A 102 17.28 2.84 -13.98
C GLU A 102 18.54 3.56 -14.49
N GLU A 103 18.50 4.10 -15.72
CA GLU A 103 19.60 4.89 -16.26
C GLU A 103 19.83 6.19 -15.47
N ALA A 104 18.75 6.87 -15.05
CA ALA A 104 18.86 8.02 -14.16
C ALA A 104 19.44 7.64 -12.78
N LEU A 105 19.12 6.46 -12.26
CA LEU A 105 19.64 5.94 -11.00
C LEU A 105 21.12 5.54 -11.09
N LYS A 106 21.56 4.96 -12.22
CA LYS A 106 22.98 4.61 -12.46
C LYS A 106 23.89 5.84 -12.43
N GLY A 107 23.36 7.02 -12.72
CA GLY A 107 24.05 8.30 -12.57
C GLY A 107 24.11 8.84 -11.14
N SER A 108 23.33 8.27 -10.20
CA SER A 108 23.35 8.64 -8.78
C SER A 108 23.93 7.49 -7.95
N GLU A 109 25.23 7.53 -7.67
CA GLU A 109 25.92 6.58 -6.76
C GLU A 109 25.50 6.72 -5.28
N GLU A 110 24.39 7.38 -4.97
CA GLU A 110 24.06 7.87 -3.62
C GLU A 110 22.80 7.24 -3.01
N TRP A 111 22.32 6.10 -3.53
CA TRP A 111 21.34 5.28 -2.82
C TRP A 111 22.06 4.15 -2.11
N GLY A 112 22.72 4.48 -1.00
CA GLY A 112 23.21 3.49 -0.06
C GLY A 112 22.03 2.69 0.50
N GLU A 113 22.12 1.37 0.44
CA GLU A 113 21.22 0.48 1.17
C GLU A 113 21.35 0.85 2.66
N ALA A 114 20.38 1.60 3.18
CA ALA A 114 20.41 2.03 4.57
C ALA A 114 19.94 0.85 5.42
N ASP A 115 20.87 0.29 6.21
CA ASP A 115 20.52 -0.69 7.24
C ASP A 115 19.40 -0.10 8.11
N VAL A 116 18.20 -0.67 7.95
CA VAL A 116 17.08 -0.38 8.84
C VAL A 116 17.54 -0.82 10.22
N ARG A 117 17.75 0.14 11.13
CA ARG A 117 18.20 -0.18 12.48
C ARG A 117 17.26 -1.24 13.06
N PRO A 118 17.76 -2.29 13.74
CA PRO A 118 16.93 -3.41 14.20
C PRO A 118 15.83 -2.99 15.21
N ASP A 119 15.91 -1.77 15.74
CA ASP A 119 14.94 -1.12 16.61
C ASP A 119 14.02 -0.11 15.90
N ALA A 120 14.14 0.06 14.58
CA ALA A 120 13.29 0.92 13.76
C ALA A 120 11.86 0.34 13.67
N ARG A 121 11.11 0.50 14.75
CA ARG A 121 9.67 0.29 14.78
C ARG A 121 9.00 1.57 14.29
N LEU A 122 8.23 1.48 13.22
CA LEU A 122 7.27 2.52 12.88
C LEU A 122 6.34 2.70 14.09
N PRO A 123 6.27 3.88 14.73
CA PRO A 123 5.48 4.05 15.93
C PRO A 123 4.00 3.87 15.56
N ALA A 124 3.40 2.78 16.03
CA ALA A 124 1.95 2.65 16.07
C ALA A 124 1.42 3.79 16.95
N ARG A 125 0.83 4.82 16.31
CA ARG A 125 0.08 5.95 16.86
C ARG A 125 0.10 6.01 18.39
N GLN A 126 1.00 6.81 18.97
CA GLN A 126 0.89 7.14 20.40
C GLN A 126 -0.24 8.14 20.57
N ARG A 127 -1.39 7.61 21.00
CA ARG A 127 -2.47 8.37 21.63
C ARG A 127 -1.87 9.17 22.79
N SER A 128 -2.14 10.46 22.78
CA SER A 128 -1.84 11.41 23.84
C SER A 128 -2.29 10.94 25.22
N THR A 129 -1.41 11.04 26.21
CA THR A 129 -1.77 11.55 27.55
C THR A 129 -0.64 12.44 28.10
N PRO A 130 -0.97 13.52 28.82
CA PRO A 130 -0.01 14.58 29.15
C PRO A 130 0.66 14.42 30.53
N LYS A 131 1.87 14.99 30.61
CA LYS A 131 2.53 15.67 31.74
C LYS A 131 2.76 14.88 33.05
N CYS A 132 4.03 14.68 33.39
CA CYS A 132 4.58 14.91 34.74
C CYS A 132 6.12 14.93 34.70
N GLU A 133 6.71 16.12 34.76
CA GLU A 133 8.08 16.30 35.26
C GLU A 133 8.10 15.98 36.76
N PRO A 134 9.26 15.55 37.29
CA PRO A 134 9.99 16.51 38.11
C PRO A 134 11.51 16.50 37.94
N ALA A 135 12.03 17.72 37.85
CA ALA A 135 13.24 18.25 38.48
C ALA A 135 14.57 17.49 38.32
N SER A 136 15.34 17.94 37.34
CA SER A 136 16.80 18.03 37.41
C SER A 136 17.24 18.77 38.68
N ASN A 137 18.25 18.25 39.39
CA ASN A 137 19.19 19.09 40.13
C ASN A 137 20.55 18.38 40.21
N ARG A 138 21.40 18.71 39.22
CA ARG A 138 22.85 18.57 39.28
C ARG A 138 23.42 19.98 39.28
N ALA A 139 24.13 20.37 40.34
CA ALA A 139 25.02 21.53 40.35
C ALA A 139 26.33 21.07 41.00
N LEU A 140 27.36 20.78 40.21
CA LEU A 140 28.44 21.69 39.76
C LEU A 140 29.38 22.12 40.90
N ALA A 141 30.57 21.52 40.89
CA ALA A 141 31.77 22.04 41.53
C ALA A 141 32.46 23.06 40.58
N PRO A 142 33.23 24.03 41.11
CA PRO A 142 34.27 24.70 40.33
C PRO A 142 35.52 23.82 40.18
#